data_AF-A0A974BI61-F1
#
_entry.id   AF-A0A974BI61-F1
#
_cell.length_a   1.000
_cell.length_b   1.000
_cell.length_c   1.000
_cell.angle_alpha   90.00
_cell.angle_beta   90.00
_cell.angle_gamma   90.00
#
_symmetry.space_group_name_H-M   'P 1'
#
loop_
_entity.id
_entity.type
_entity.pdbx_description
1 polymer ?
#
loop_
_entity_poly.entity_id
_entity_poly.type
_entity_poly.pdbx_seq_one_letter_code
_entity_poly.pdbx_strand_id
1 'polypeptide(L)'
;MKKIFVIGIAVLLVLSGCTAKTDVAADNDGFDFSVLSDWEFMFSSGAGGWATLVKIAPDGTFSGNFHDSEMGMAGDDYPDGTVYVCNFTGKFTSVKKIGDYEYSMVCENLTQEGIEGEEEIIDGIKYITSTPYGFDDAGEFRLYLPGKEISKLPSEYTDWIYGLEESKVLDFYGLYNIGGEQGFSSYNMESDSINGEINDGDSSTAQTAVLYTQYGDSEFKTYETEYYGELTPDILAESLSELTGLDFFVDFTENDNAIYADWSPDSTLVANLDDREQKEEFFFFDADSMRWFMMDSLWMTLKENLGAEDIYYTMDGGQELEFEYLYATNIIPSDFPYPGYMFFKAHMDNKGELTDEDISDPGDSAP
;
A
#
# COMPACT_ATOMS: atom_id res chain seq x y z
N MET A 1 -20.73 -19.52 -14.73
CA MET A 1 -21.55 -18.38 -14.30
C MET A 1 -21.51 -18.32 -12.78
N LYS A 2 -20.39 -17.85 -12.22
CA LYS A 2 -20.30 -17.53 -10.80
C LYS A 2 -21.13 -16.26 -10.60
N LYS A 3 -22.11 -16.32 -9.70
CA LYS A 3 -22.86 -15.16 -9.27
C LYS A 3 -22.00 -14.50 -8.20
N ILE A 4 -21.38 -13.37 -8.52
CA ILE A 4 -20.70 -12.53 -7.54
C ILE A 4 -21.81 -11.90 -6.70
N PHE A 5 -21.96 -12.37 -5.46
CA PHE A 5 -22.73 -11.68 -4.44
C PHE A 5 -21.77 -10.76 -3.72
N VAL A 6 -21.86 -9.47 -4.01
CA VAL A 6 -21.25 -8.41 -3.20
C VAL A 6 -22.02 -8.41 -1.88
N ILE A 7 -21.40 -8.88 -0.80
CA ILE A 7 -21.87 -8.52 0.54
C ILE A 7 -21.42 -7.09 0.74
N GLY A 8 -22.36 -6.18 0.45
CA GLY A 8 -22.18 -4.77 0.77
C GLY A 8 -22.02 -4.64 2.28
N ILE A 9 -20.81 -4.29 2.70
CA ILE A 9 -20.55 -3.68 4.00
C ILE A 9 -21.35 -2.39 4.03
N ALA A 10 -22.49 -2.43 4.70
CA ALA A 10 -23.36 -1.28 4.85
C ALA A 10 -22.83 -0.41 6.00
N VAL A 11 -21.88 0.48 5.70
CA VAL A 11 -21.60 1.62 6.57
C VAL A 11 -22.85 2.48 6.59
N LEU A 12 -23.64 2.36 7.66
CA LEU A 12 -24.81 3.19 7.87
C LEU A 12 -24.34 4.59 8.31
N LEU A 13 -23.93 5.41 7.35
CA LEU A 13 -23.77 6.85 7.54
C LEU A 13 -25.15 7.45 7.85
N VAL A 14 -25.44 7.64 9.13
CA VAL A 14 -26.52 8.53 9.56
C VAL A 14 -26.06 9.96 9.27
N LEU A 15 -26.20 10.38 8.02
CA LEU A 15 -26.11 11.77 7.62
C LEU A 15 -27.33 12.51 8.17
N SER A 16 -27.23 12.92 9.44
CA SER A 16 -28.08 13.99 9.95
C SER A 16 -27.51 15.31 9.44
N GLY A 17 -27.92 15.68 8.24
CA GLY A 17 -27.69 17.01 7.70
C GLY A 17 -28.40 18.04 8.56
N CYS A 18 -27.63 18.76 9.38
CA CYS A 18 -27.97 20.11 9.79
C CYS A 18 -26.68 20.91 9.93
N THR A 19 -26.48 21.86 9.03
CA THR A 19 -25.38 22.82 9.07
C THR A 19 -25.47 23.63 10.35
N ALA A 20 -24.57 23.37 11.28
CA ALA A 20 -24.13 24.34 12.27
C ALA A 20 -22.62 24.18 12.43
N LYS A 21 -21.86 25.26 12.21
CA LYS A 21 -20.59 25.45 12.90
C LYS A 21 -20.91 25.48 14.39
N THR A 22 -21.00 24.32 15.02
CA THR A 22 -20.99 24.22 16.48
C THR A 22 -19.54 24.12 16.90
N ASP A 23 -19.18 24.91 17.90
CA ASP A 23 -17.86 25.04 18.48
C ASP A 23 -17.39 23.72 19.14
N VAL A 24 -17.10 22.65 18.36
CA VAL A 24 -16.65 21.34 18.88
C VAL A 24 -15.38 21.48 19.74
N ALA A 25 -14.52 22.45 19.43
CA ALA A 25 -13.31 22.75 20.20
C ALA A 25 -13.60 23.27 21.63
N ALA A 26 -14.79 23.81 21.92
CA ALA A 26 -15.11 24.34 23.25
C ALA A 26 -15.43 23.24 24.28
N ASP A 27 -15.89 22.06 23.85
CA ASP A 27 -16.31 20.95 24.73
C ASP A 27 -15.19 19.91 24.96
N ASN A 28 -14.10 19.97 24.18
CA ASN A 28 -12.95 19.04 24.23
C ASN A 28 -11.68 19.66 24.81
N ASP A 29 -11.82 20.66 25.69
CA ASP A 29 -10.69 21.40 26.30
C ASP A 29 -9.72 21.98 25.25
N GLY A 30 -10.26 22.40 24.10
CA GLY A 30 -9.49 22.94 22.99
C GLY A 30 -8.65 21.93 22.21
N PHE A 31 -8.79 20.63 22.44
CA PHE A 31 -8.15 19.62 21.60
C PHE A 31 -8.81 19.56 20.21
N ASP A 32 -7.99 19.65 19.17
CA ASP A 32 -8.40 19.60 17.78
C ASP A 32 -8.00 18.24 17.20
N PHE A 33 -8.99 17.37 16.95
CA PHE A 33 -8.73 16.03 16.41
C PHE A 33 -8.17 16.04 14.98
N SER A 34 -8.24 17.17 14.25
CA SER A 34 -7.64 17.25 12.91
C SER A 34 -6.13 17.00 12.91
N VAL A 35 -5.45 17.20 14.04
CA VAL A 35 -4.01 16.88 14.18
C VAL A 35 -3.71 15.38 14.10
N LEU A 36 -4.74 14.53 14.15
CA LEU A 36 -4.63 13.08 14.04
C LEU A 36 -5.08 12.54 12.68
N SER A 37 -5.53 13.41 11.75
CA SER A 37 -6.11 12.96 10.48
C SER A 37 -5.13 12.21 9.58
N ASP A 38 -3.84 12.52 9.71
CA ASP A 38 -2.76 11.87 8.96
C ASP A 38 -2.18 10.66 9.71
N TRP A 39 -2.80 10.23 10.82
CA TRP A 39 -2.28 9.18 11.67
C TRP A 39 -3.24 7.99 11.76
N GLU A 40 -2.69 6.79 11.68
CA GLU A 40 -3.41 5.55 11.96
C GLU A 40 -2.80 4.88 13.19
N PHE A 41 -3.66 4.42 14.10
CA PHE A 41 -3.26 3.77 15.34
C PHE A 41 -3.31 2.25 15.18
N MET A 42 -2.22 1.57 15.49
CA MET A 42 -2.11 0.12 15.44
C MET A 42 -1.91 -0.47 16.83
N PHE A 43 -2.65 -1.55 17.09
CA PHE A 43 -2.47 -2.45 18.22
C PHE A 43 -2.14 -3.84 17.71
N SER A 44 -0.99 -4.38 18.11
CA SER A 44 -0.51 -5.71 17.73
C SER A 44 0.52 -6.22 18.77
N SER A 45 0.81 -7.52 18.75
CA SER A 45 1.85 -8.13 19.62
C SER A 45 3.10 -8.59 18.87
N GLY A 46 3.39 -8.08 17.67
CA GLY A 46 4.61 -8.39 16.91
C GLY A 46 4.83 -9.87 16.57
N ALA A 47 3.89 -10.74 16.95
CA ALA A 47 3.88 -12.18 16.80
C ALA A 47 2.44 -12.59 16.49
N GLY A 48 2.26 -13.25 15.34
CA GLY A 48 0.94 -13.56 14.79
C GLY A 48 0.55 -12.61 13.64
N GLY A 49 -0.39 -13.05 12.81
CA GLY A 49 -0.91 -12.29 11.65
C GLY A 49 -2.13 -11.46 12.02
N TRP A 50 -2.07 -10.71 13.11
CA TRP A 50 -3.21 -9.96 13.64
C TRP A 50 -2.84 -8.51 13.95
N ALA A 51 -3.83 -7.63 13.77
CA ALA A 51 -3.74 -6.23 14.19
C ALA A 51 -5.13 -5.62 14.38
N THR A 52 -5.20 -4.58 15.21
CA THR A 52 -6.31 -3.62 15.21
C THR A 52 -5.80 -2.28 14.72
N LEU A 53 -6.44 -1.76 13.67
CA LEU A 53 -6.18 -0.44 13.08
C LEU A 53 -7.32 0.51 13.44
N VAL A 54 -7.00 1.77 13.75
CA VAL A 54 -7.98 2.80 14.09
C VAL A 54 -7.62 4.13 13.45
N LYS A 55 -8.57 4.74 12.73
CA LYS A 55 -8.47 6.11 12.20
C LYS A 55 -9.45 7.01 12.93
N ILE A 56 -8.98 8.19 13.33
CA ILE A 56 -9.77 9.18 14.08
C ILE A 56 -10.03 10.39 13.18
N ALA A 57 -11.30 10.68 12.92
CA ALA A 57 -11.74 11.82 12.12
C ALA A 57 -11.65 13.15 12.91
N PRO A 58 -11.61 14.30 12.21
CA PRO A 58 -11.52 15.63 12.83
C PRO A 58 -12.63 15.98 13.84
N ASP A 59 -13.76 15.27 13.80
CA ASP A 59 -14.88 15.49 14.73
C ASP A 59 -14.85 14.55 15.94
N GLY A 60 -13.80 13.72 16.07
CA GLY A 60 -13.59 12.72 17.12
C GLY A 60 -14.27 11.39 16.87
N THR A 61 -15.02 11.20 15.77
CA THR A 61 -15.49 9.86 15.37
C THR A 61 -14.31 9.00 14.93
N PHE A 62 -14.43 7.69 15.08
CA PHE A 62 -13.40 6.77 14.61
C PHE A 62 -14.00 5.55 13.93
N SER A 63 -13.23 5.00 12.99
CA SER A 63 -13.43 3.67 12.42
C SER A 63 -12.26 2.79 12.80
N GLY A 64 -12.53 1.53 13.11
CA GLY A 64 -11.53 0.54 13.39
C GLY A 64 -11.78 -0.79 12.70
N ASN A 65 -10.69 -1.50 12.44
CA ASN A 65 -10.68 -2.83 11.85
C ASN A 65 -9.73 -3.71 12.67
N PHE A 66 -10.27 -4.79 13.23
CA PHE A 66 -9.49 -5.88 13.77
C PHE A 66 -9.46 -7.02 12.76
N HIS A 67 -8.30 -7.62 12.56
CA HIS A 67 -8.15 -8.89 11.86
C HIS A 67 -7.15 -9.81 12.58
N ASP A 68 -7.37 -11.12 12.47
CA ASP A 68 -6.43 -12.17 12.88
C ASP A 68 -6.44 -13.31 11.86
N SER A 69 -5.31 -13.45 11.18
CA SER A 69 -5.09 -14.38 10.07
C SER A 69 -4.53 -15.70 10.56
N GLU A 70 -5.42 -16.65 10.82
CA GLU A 70 -5.11 -18.01 11.22
C GLU A 70 -5.03 -18.93 9.99
N MET A 71 -4.02 -18.68 9.14
CA MET A 71 -3.84 -19.39 7.87
C MET A 71 -3.55 -20.90 8.03
N GLY A 72 -3.15 -21.32 9.24
CA GLY A 72 -3.02 -22.73 9.60
C GLY A 72 -4.35 -23.42 9.94
N MET A 73 -5.42 -22.67 10.17
CA MET A 73 -6.76 -23.20 10.48
C MET A 73 -7.59 -23.36 9.20
N ALA A 74 -7.18 -24.33 8.38
CA ALA A 74 -7.85 -24.67 7.12
C ALA A 74 -8.79 -25.88 7.25
N GLY A 75 -9.78 -25.96 6.34
CA GLY A 75 -10.69 -27.09 6.20
C GLY A 75 -10.97 -27.43 4.74
N ASP A 76 -11.69 -28.53 4.48
CA ASP A 76 -11.94 -29.00 3.10
C ASP A 76 -12.63 -27.94 2.22
N ASP A 77 -13.55 -27.16 2.80
CA ASP A 77 -14.30 -26.09 2.10
C ASP A 77 -13.61 -24.71 2.17
N TYR A 78 -12.59 -24.57 3.02
CA TYR A 78 -11.80 -23.35 3.22
C TYR A 78 -10.30 -23.71 3.35
N PRO A 79 -9.66 -24.15 2.25
CA PRO A 79 -8.28 -24.63 2.28
C PRO A 79 -7.25 -23.54 2.58
N ASP A 80 -7.63 -22.27 2.42
CA ASP A 80 -6.73 -21.11 2.51
C ASP A 80 -6.76 -20.44 3.90
N GLY A 81 -7.39 -21.11 4.88
CA GLY A 81 -7.31 -20.74 6.30
C GLY A 81 -8.55 -20.06 6.85
N THR A 82 -8.40 -19.49 8.05
CA THR A 82 -9.47 -18.77 8.75
C THR A 82 -9.00 -17.37 9.10
N VAL A 83 -9.86 -16.37 8.90
CA VAL A 83 -9.62 -14.98 9.31
C VAL A 83 -10.69 -14.56 10.28
N TYR A 84 -10.31 -14.13 11.47
CA TYR A 84 -11.22 -13.43 12.38
C TYR A 84 -11.22 -11.96 12.02
N VAL A 85 -12.39 -11.33 11.93
CA VAL A 85 -12.50 -9.92 11.51
C VAL A 85 -13.56 -9.19 12.31
N CYS A 86 -13.31 -7.93 12.66
CA CYS A 86 -14.29 -7.05 13.26
C CYS A 86 -14.11 -5.63 12.74
N ASN A 87 -15.11 -5.11 12.03
CA ASN A 87 -15.22 -3.68 11.76
C ASN A 87 -16.04 -3.03 12.88
N PHE A 88 -15.59 -1.88 13.34
CA PHE A 88 -16.29 -1.16 14.40
C PHE A 88 -16.12 0.35 14.27
N THR A 89 -17.04 1.08 14.89
CA THR A 89 -17.04 2.54 14.91
C THR A 89 -17.33 3.04 16.31
N GLY A 90 -16.97 4.29 16.59
CA GLY A 90 -17.32 4.96 17.83
C GLY A 90 -16.98 6.44 17.77
N LYS A 91 -17.00 7.08 18.94
CA LYS A 91 -16.63 8.49 19.06
C LYS A 91 -15.86 8.75 20.35
N PHE A 92 -14.72 9.41 20.23
CA PHE A 92 -14.05 10.01 21.38
C PHE A 92 -14.67 11.35 21.72
N THR A 93 -15.09 11.50 22.98
CA THR A 93 -15.69 12.72 23.51
C THR A 93 -15.06 13.09 24.84
N SER A 94 -15.51 14.21 25.42
CA SER A 94 -15.14 14.65 26.76
C SER A 94 -13.62 14.77 26.96
N VAL A 95 -12.92 15.27 25.94
CA VAL A 95 -11.46 15.38 25.96
C VAL A 95 -11.03 16.39 27.01
N LYS A 96 -10.08 16.01 27.86
CA LYS A 96 -9.51 16.90 28.89
C LYS A 96 -8.00 16.80 28.90
N LYS A 97 -7.32 17.93 28.91
CA LYS A 97 -5.87 17.96 29.11
C LYS A 97 -5.55 17.62 30.56
N ILE A 98 -4.79 16.55 30.78
CA ILE A 98 -4.41 16.08 32.12
C ILE A 98 -2.90 16.12 32.37
N GLY A 99 -2.13 16.45 31.32
CA GLY A 99 -0.70 16.74 31.40
C GLY A 99 -0.22 17.48 30.16
N ASP A 100 1.05 17.87 30.13
CA ASP A 100 1.62 18.60 29.00
C ASP A 100 1.56 17.81 27.68
N TYR A 101 1.69 16.49 27.78
CA TYR A 101 1.71 15.52 26.66
C TYR A 101 0.63 14.44 26.79
N GLU A 102 -0.48 14.72 27.48
CA GLU A 102 -1.49 13.71 27.78
C GLU A 102 -2.90 14.28 27.91
N TYR A 103 -3.84 13.60 27.26
CA TYR A 103 -5.28 13.87 27.32
C TYR A 103 -6.04 12.64 27.80
N SER A 104 -7.10 12.84 28.58
CA SER A 104 -8.12 11.82 28.85
C SER A 104 -9.28 11.97 27.88
N MET A 105 -9.81 10.86 27.39
CA MET A 105 -10.97 10.82 26.49
C MET A 105 -11.94 9.72 26.91
N VAL A 106 -13.20 9.85 26.52
CA VAL A 106 -14.24 8.83 26.73
C VAL A 106 -14.62 8.23 25.38
N CYS A 107 -14.69 6.90 25.30
CA CYS A 107 -15.21 6.20 24.15
C CYS A 107 -16.74 6.06 24.30
N GLU A 108 -17.49 6.64 23.37
CA GLU A 108 -18.95 6.54 23.31
C GLU A 108 -19.41 5.91 22.01
N ASN A 109 -20.59 5.29 22.03
CA ASN A 109 -21.25 4.70 20.86
C ASN A 109 -20.42 3.64 20.12
N LEU A 110 -19.57 2.88 20.84
CA LEU A 110 -18.86 1.76 20.25
C LEU A 110 -19.86 0.76 19.65
N THR A 111 -19.77 0.57 18.34
CA THR A 111 -20.68 -0.25 17.55
C THR A 111 -19.86 -1.16 16.67
N GLN A 112 -20.05 -2.47 16.81
CA GLN A 112 -19.46 -3.46 15.90
C GLN A 112 -20.40 -3.75 14.73
N GLU A 113 -19.82 -4.08 13.58
CA GLU A 113 -20.55 -4.63 12.45
C GLU A 113 -20.64 -6.16 12.54
N GLY A 114 -21.79 -6.71 12.19
CA GLY A 114 -22.05 -8.15 12.26
C GLY A 114 -22.29 -8.68 13.67
N ILE A 115 -22.59 -9.98 13.74
CA ILE A 115 -22.78 -10.70 15.01
C ILE A 115 -21.58 -11.61 15.23
N GLU A 116 -21.01 -11.56 16.44
CA GLU A 116 -19.89 -12.42 16.84
C GLU A 116 -20.18 -13.89 16.54
N GLY A 117 -19.23 -14.56 15.87
CA GLY A 117 -19.31 -15.96 15.48
C GLY A 117 -20.09 -16.22 14.18
N GLU A 118 -20.57 -15.19 13.48
CA GLU A 118 -21.03 -15.36 12.10
C GLU A 118 -19.88 -15.83 11.22
N GLU A 119 -20.12 -16.90 10.46
CA GLU A 119 -19.12 -17.50 9.58
C GLU A 119 -19.53 -17.31 8.12
N GLU A 120 -18.55 -17.00 7.30
CA GLU A 120 -18.69 -16.99 5.85
C GLU A 120 -17.44 -17.59 5.20
N ILE A 121 -17.62 -18.30 4.08
CA ILE A 121 -16.50 -18.80 3.27
C ILE A 121 -16.49 -18.05 1.96
N ILE A 122 -15.39 -17.34 1.70
CA ILE A 122 -15.17 -16.57 0.47
C ILE A 122 -13.84 -17.02 -0.12
N ASP A 123 -13.89 -17.51 -1.36
CA ASP A 123 -12.73 -17.93 -2.14
C ASP A 123 -11.70 -18.79 -1.39
N GLY A 124 -12.19 -19.76 -0.60
CA GLY A 124 -11.36 -20.71 0.12
C GLY A 124 -10.87 -20.25 1.49
N ILE A 125 -11.25 -19.04 1.93
CA ILE A 125 -10.96 -18.50 3.27
C ILE A 125 -12.25 -18.48 4.08
N LYS A 126 -12.19 -18.95 5.34
CA LYS A 126 -13.30 -18.81 6.28
C LYS A 126 -13.15 -17.53 7.10
N TYR A 127 -14.06 -16.59 6.92
CA TYR A 127 -14.16 -15.40 7.75
C TYR A 127 -15.07 -15.67 8.95
N ILE A 128 -14.64 -15.25 10.13
CA ILE A 128 -15.44 -15.31 11.36
C ILE A 128 -15.54 -13.91 11.95
N THR A 129 -16.75 -13.39 12.10
CA THR A 129 -16.98 -12.12 12.79
C THR A 129 -16.52 -12.24 14.24
N SER A 130 -15.60 -11.36 14.66
CA SER A 130 -15.05 -11.28 16.01
C SER A 130 -15.56 -10.03 16.74
N THR A 131 -15.06 -9.81 17.95
CA THR A 131 -15.24 -8.58 18.74
C THR A 131 -14.11 -7.58 18.43
N PRO A 132 -14.27 -6.28 18.76
CA PRO A 132 -13.28 -5.25 18.49
C PRO A 132 -12.09 -5.36 19.46
N TYR A 133 -11.16 -6.28 19.20
CA TYR A 133 -10.00 -6.48 20.05
C TYR A 133 -9.15 -5.21 20.15
N GLY A 134 -8.68 -4.87 21.35
CA GLY A 134 -8.08 -3.56 21.65
C GLY A 134 -9.08 -2.51 22.18
N PHE A 135 -10.38 -2.80 22.13
CA PHE A 135 -11.46 -1.99 22.73
C PHE A 135 -12.20 -2.78 23.83
N ASP A 136 -11.50 -3.69 24.51
CA ASP A 136 -12.05 -4.41 25.65
C ASP A 136 -12.32 -3.45 26.82
N ASP A 137 -13.53 -3.48 27.38
CA ASP A 137 -13.97 -2.53 28.42
C ASP A 137 -13.68 -1.06 28.05
N ALA A 138 -13.88 -0.71 26.77
CA ALA A 138 -13.58 0.60 26.19
C ALA A 138 -14.49 1.72 26.74
N GLY A 139 -14.12 2.22 27.92
CA GLY A 139 -14.74 3.39 28.54
C GLY A 139 -13.84 4.62 28.50
N GLU A 140 -12.66 4.52 29.12
CA GLU A 140 -11.71 5.64 29.27
C GLU A 140 -10.42 5.38 28.51
N PHE A 141 -9.98 6.38 27.75
CA PHE A 141 -8.75 6.33 26.97
C PHE A 141 -7.75 7.42 27.43
N ARG A 142 -6.47 7.15 27.18
CA ARG A 142 -5.41 8.17 27.17
C ARG A 142 -4.91 8.38 25.76
N LEU A 143 -4.80 9.64 25.37
CA LEU A 143 -4.01 10.05 24.21
C LEU A 143 -2.69 10.63 24.71
N TYR A 144 -1.58 10.01 24.33
CA TYR A 144 -0.22 10.47 24.57
C TYR A 144 0.28 11.19 23.33
N LEU A 145 0.81 12.39 23.51
CA LEU A 145 1.42 13.15 22.42
C LEU A 145 2.90 12.78 22.24
N PRO A 146 3.47 12.94 21.03
CA PRO A 146 4.91 12.94 20.83
C PRO A 146 5.61 13.86 21.83
N GLY A 147 6.66 13.35 22.48
CA GLY A 147 7.39 14.00 23.57
C GLY A 147 7.04 13.52 24.97
N LYS A 148 6.00 12.68 25.14
CA LYS A 148 5.68 12.04 26.43
C LYS A 148 6.85 11.15 26.89
N GLU A 149 7.37 11.40 28.08
CA GLU A 149 8.43 10.57 28.68
C GLU A 149 7.98 9.12 28.86
N ILE A 150 8.74 8.18 28.31
CA ILE A 150 8.42 6.74 28.34
C ILE A 150 8.38 6.22 29.79
N SER A 151 9.27 6.71 30.66
CA SER A 151 9.28 6.34 32.08
C SER A 151 8.04 6.78 32.87
N LYS A 152 7.15 7.58 32.27
CA LYS A 152 5.88 8.04 32.86
C LYS A 152 4.67 7.35 32.26
N LEU A 153 4.85 6.40 31.34
CA LEU A 153 3.79 5.59 30.76
C LEU A 153 3.48 4.38 31.67
N PRO A 154 2.22 3.90 31.71
CA PRO A 154 1.89 2.63 32.35
C PRO A 154 2.63 1.46 31.69
N SER A 155 3.05 0.47 32.49
CA SER A 155 3.69 -0.75 31.95
C SER A 155 2.75 -1.48 31.00
N GLU A 156 1.46 -1.52 31.35
CA GLU A 156 0.38 -2.10 30.59
C GLU A 156 0.23 -1.48 29.20
N TYR A 157 0.56 -0.19 29.05
CA TYR A 157 0.64 0.44 27.74
C TYR A 157 1.92 0.00 27.02
N THR A 158 3.08 0.17 27.66
CA THR A 158 4.38 -0.03 27.01
C THR A 158 4.67 -1.48 26.61
N ASP A 159 4.03 -2.45 27.27
CA ASP A 159 4.17 -3.87 26.96
C ASP A 159 3.65 -4.22 25.55
N TRP A 160 2.82 -3.36 24.95
CA TRP A 160 2.30 -3.51 23.59
C TRP A 160 3.12 -2.77 22.53
N ILE A 161 4.07 -1.94 22.93
CA ILE A 161 4.71 -0.98 22.03
C ILE A 161 6.12 -1.44 21.69
N TYR A 162 6.36 -1.66 20.40
CA TYR A 162 7.67 -2.07 19.87
C TYR A 162 8.65 -0.89 19.82
N GLY A 163 9.94 -1.17 19.99
CA GLY A 163 11.01 -0.21 19.72
C GLY A 163 11.24 0.88 20.77
N LEU A 164 10.64 0.78 21.97
CA LEU A 164 10.83 1.81 23.02
C LEU A 164 12.20 1.79 23.71
N GLU A 165 12.99 0.73 23.55
CA GLU A 165 14.19 0.46 24.36
C GLU A 165 15.28 1.55 24.26
N GLU A 166 15.41 2.19 23.10
CA GLU A 166 16.43 3.22 22.84
C GLU A 166 15.90 4.65 23.04
N SER A 167 14.60 4.81 23.24
CA SER A 167 13.92 6.10 23.32
C SER A 167 13.69 6.56 24.76
N LYS A 168 13.72 7.89 24.97
CA LYS A 168 13.37 8.51 26.27
C LYS A 168 11.96 9.08 26.30
N VAL A 169 11.43 9.39 25.12
CA VAL A 169 10.11 9.98 24.90
C VAL A 169 9.47 9.29 23.71
N LEU A 170 8.15 9.30 23.62
CA LEU A 170 7.43 8.88 22.41
C LEU A 170 7.75 9.84 21.27
N ASP A 171 7.96 9.33 20.07
CA ASP A 171 8.07 10.06 18.80
C ASP A 171 6.77 9.98 17.97
N PHE A 172 5.80 9.19 18.40
CA PHE A 172 4.46 9.03 17.83
C PHE A 172 3.35 9.36 18.83
N TYR A 173 2.10 9.38 18.35
CA TYR A 173 0.91 9.45 19.20
C TYR A 173 0.56 8.08 19.77
N GLY A 174 0.40 8.02 21.09
CA GLY A 174 -0.03 6.80 21.78
C GLY A 174 -1.51 6.83 22.10
N LEU A 175 -2.25 5.76 21.83
CA LEU A 175 -3.63 5.59 22.30
C LEU A 175 -3.69 4.42 23.26
N TYR A 176 -4.20 4.64 24.48
CA TYR A 176 -4.25 3.61 25.52
C TYR A 176 -5.67 3.41 26.00
N ASN A 177 -6.21 2.21 25.78
CA ASN A 177 -7.46 1.77 26.39
C ASN A 177 -7.19 1.33 27.83
N ILE A 178 -7.72 2.07 28.81
CA ILE A 178 -7.45 1.79 30.23
C ILE A 178 -8.16 0.52 30.69
N GLY A 179 -9.41 0.31 30.28
CA GLY A 179 -10.22 -0.81 30.78
C GLY A 179 -9.66 -2.16 30.32
N GLY A 180 -9.20 -2.21 29.07
CA GLY A 180 -8.61 -3.40 28.46
C GLY A 180 -7.10 -3.53 28.60
N GLU A 181 -6.42 -2.53 29.19
CA GLU A 181 -4.95 -2.49 29.31
C GLU A 181 -4.24 -2.65 27.95
N GLN A 182 -4.73 -1.97 26.91
CA GLN A 182 -4.29 -2.14 25.51
C GLN A 182 -3.68 -0.86 24.94
N GLY A 183 -2.44 -0.98 24.46
CA GLY A 183 -1.65 0.14 23.93
C GLY A 183 -1.51 0.10 22.42
N PHE A 184 -1.81 1.23 21.79
CA PHE A 184 -1.64 1.46 20.37
C PHE A 184 -0.49 2.44 20.14
N SER A 185 0.28 2.20 19.07
CA SER A 185 1.22 3.15 18.49
C SER A 185 0.65 3.71 17.20
N SER A 186 0.77 5.01 16.98
CA SER A 186 0.41 5.60 15.70
C SER A 186 1.59 5.57 14.73
N TYR A 187 1.30 5.46 13.44
CA TYR A 187 2.22 5.81 12.36
C TYR A 187 1.59 6.90 11.51
N ASN A 188 2.44 7.77 10.96
CA ASN A 188 1.98 8.86 10.14
C ASN A 188 1.81 8.32 8.73
N MET A 189 0.56 8.31 8.27
CA MET A 189 0.22 7.96 6.92
C MET A 189 0.99 8.84 5.94
N GLU A 190 1.19 10.15 6.18
CA GLU A 190 2.01 11.03 5.33
C GLU A 190 3.53 10.85 5.41
N SER A 191 4.11 10.49 6.57
CA SER A 191 5.58 10.31 6.68
C SER A 191 6.06 8.93 6.28
N ASP A 192 5.19 7.93 6.38
CA ASP A 192 5.33 6.68 5.63
C ASP A 192 4.95 6.88 4.15
N SER A 193 4.26 8.01 3.84
CA SER A 193 3.98 8.49 2.49
C SER A 193 4.91 9.59 1.95
N ILE A 194 6.16 9.66 2.42
CA ILE A 194 7.24 9.97 1.47
C ILE A 194 7.33 8.84 0.40
N ASN A 195 6.53 7.77 0.57
CA ASN A 195 6.02 6.85 -0.46
C ASN A 195 4.47 6.88 -0.60
N GLY A 196 3.81 8.02 -0.89
CA GLY A 196 2.39 7.99 -1.29
C GLY A 196 1.56 9.27 -1.11
N GLU A 197 1.72 10.26 -1.99
CA GLU A 197 0.75 11.36 -2.06
C GLU A 197 -0.66 10.81 -2.36
N ILE A 198 -1.66 11.12 -1.52
CA ILE A 198 -3.08 10.95 -1.85
C ILE A 198 -3.76 12.30 -1.63
N ASN A 199 -4.30 12.88 -2.71
CA ASN A 199 -5.21 14.01 -2.63
C ASN A 199 -6.56 13.54 -2.08
N ASP A 200 -7.17 14.39 -1.25
CA ASP A 200 -8.55 14.26 -0.76
C ASP A 200 -9.55 13.97 -1.91
N GLY A 201 -9.90 12.70 -2.04
CA GLY A 201 -10.95 12.18 -2.90
C GLY A 201 -11.69 11.06 -2.17
N ASP A 202 -12.79 11.43 -1.51
CA ASP A 202 -13.81 10.51 -0.98
C ASP A 202 -14.13 9.41 -2.01
N SER A 203 -13.66 8.18 -1.78
CA SER A 203 -14.05 7.01 -2.56
C SER A 203 -13.90 5.74 -1.72
N SER A 204 -14.80 5.57 -0.74
CA SER A 204 -15.06 4.28 -0.09
C SER A 204 -15.71 3.25 -1.04
N THR A 205 -15.62 3.47 -2.35
CA THR A 205 -16.11 2.59 -3.40
C THR A 205 -14.92 1.97 -4.10
N ALA A 206 -14.82 0.64 -4.07
CA ALA A 206 -13.88 -0.09 -4.90
C ALA A 206 -14.06 0.35 -6.36
N GLN A 207 -12.97 0.85 -6.94
CA GLN A 207 -12.87 1.18 -8.35
C GLN A 207 -12.06 0.09 -9.03
N THR A 208 -12.17 -0.01 -10.35
CA THR A 208 -11.45 -1.01 -11.13
C THR A 208 -10.46 -0.32 -12.04
N ALA A 209 -9.22 -0.78 -12.01
CA ALA A 209 -8.19 -0.43 -12.99
C ALA A 209 -7.92 -1.66 -13.87
N VAL A 210 -7.37 -1.42 -15.06
CA VAL A 210 -7.02 -2.48 -16.00
C VAL A 210 -5.51 -2.61 -16.09
N LEU A 211 -4.96 -3.75 -15.66
CA LEU A 211 -3.57 -4.09 -15.84
C LEU A 211 -3.36 -4.69 -17.22
N TYR A 212 -2.32 -4.25 -17.91
CA TYR A 212 -1.97 -4.69 -19.25
C TYR A 212 -0.69 -5.51 -19.17
N THR A 213 -0.69 -6.68 -19.79
CA THR A 213 0.52 -7.52 -19.92
C THR A 213 0.74 -7.91 -21.37
N GLN A 214 2.01 -7.89 -21.81
CA GLN A 214 2.36 -8.19 -23.19
C GLN A 214 3.59 -9.09 -23.27
N TYR A 215 3.50 -10.15 -24.09
CA TYR A 215 4.58 -11.06 -24.37
C TYR A 215 5.08 -10.86 -25.80
N GLY A 216 6.16 -10.08 -25.94
CA GLY A 216 6.77 -9.79 -27.23
C GLY A 216 5.77 -9.19 -28.23
N ASP A 217 5.57 -9.85 -29.37
CA ASP A 217 4.68 -9.36 -30.44
C ASP A 217 3.19 -9.71 -30.22
N SER A 218 2.82 -10.25 -29.06
CA SER A 218 1.43 -10.61 -28.78
C SER A 218 0.55 -9.37 -28.60
N GLU A 219 -0.76 -9.55 -28.77
CA GLU A 219 -1.72 -8.56 -28.26
C GLU A 219 -1.61 -8.46 -26.74
N PHE A 220 -1.93 -7.30 -26.19
CA PHE A 220 -2.02 -7.10 -24.74
C PHE A 220 -3.14 -7.98 -24.17
N LYS A 221 -2.82 -8.67 -23.07
CA LYS A 221 -3.82 -9.28 -22.20
C LYS A 221 -4.17 -8.31 -21.09
N THR A 222 -5.44 -8.26 -20.72
CA THR A 222 -5.96 -7.36 -19.69
C THR A 222 -6.40 -8.14 -18.46
N TYR A 223 -6.10 -7.61 -17.28
CA TYR A 223 -6.52 -8.14 -15.99
C TYR A 223 -7.16 -7.00 -15.21
N GLU A 224 -8.29 -7.24 -14.57
CA GLU A 224 -8.92 -6.24 -13.71
C GLU A 224 -8.28 -6.30 -12.33
N THR A 225 -7.96 -5.14 -11.75
CA THR A 225 -7.56 -5.01 -10.35
C THR A 225 -8.49 -4.04 -9.65
N GLU A 226 -8.76 -4.29 -8.38
CA GLU A 226 -9.53 -3.38 -7.53
C GLU A 226 -8.58 -2.43 -6.83
N TYR A 227 -8.98 -1.16 -6.75
CA TYR A 227 -8.27 -0.15 -5.97
C TYR A 227 -9.25 0.76 -5.24
N TYR A 228 -8.74 1.44 -4.22
CA TYR A 228 -9.52 2.34 -3.37
C TYR A 228 -8.86 3.72 -3.37
N GLY A 229 -9.68 4.77 -3.35
CA GLY A 229 -9.17 6.15 -3.40
C GLY A 229 -8.73 6.60 -4.80
N GLU A 230 -7.72 7.45 -4.85
CA GLU A 230 -7.11 7.94 -6.09
C GLU A 230 -6.25 6.85 -6.74
N LEU A 231 -6.37 6.69 -8.06
CA LEU A 231 -5.52 5.75 -8.79
C LEU A 231 -4.17 6.38 -9.02
N THR A 232 -3.12 5.81 -8.43
CA THR A 232 -1.74 6.29 -8.57
C THR A 232 -0.89 5.34 -9.41
N PRO A 233 0.27 5.79 -9.94
CA PRO A 233 1.25 4.92 -10.57
C PRO A 233 1.71 3.77 -9.65
N ASP A 234 1.88 4.06 -8.36
CA ASP A 234 2.32 3.09 -7.34
C ASP A 234 1.32 1.93 -7.20
N ILE A 235 0.02 2.22 -7.09
CA ILE A 235 -1.04 1.20 -7.01
C ILE A 235 -0.99 0.27 -8.24
N LEU A 236 -0.76 0.84 -9.43
CA LEU A 236 -0.70 0.08 -10.67
C LEU A 236 0.56 -0.81 -10.74
N ALA A 237 1.70 -0.32 -10.27
CA ALA A 237 2.95 -1.08 -10.20
C ALA A 237 2.87 -2.21 -9.15
N GLU A 238 2.30 -1.93 -7.97
CA GLU A 238 2.04 -2.93 -6.94
C GLU A 238 1.08 -4.01 -7.45
N SER A 239 -0.02 -3.60 -8.09
CA SER A 239 -0.98 -4.54 -8.68
C SER A 239 -0.35 -5.42 -9.78
N LEU A 240 0.58 -4.87 -10.59
CA LEU A 240 1.36 -5.67 -11.55
C LEU A 240 2.31 -6.65 -10.83
N SER A 241 2.88 -6.24 -9.70
CA SER A 241 3.73 -7.11 -8.88
C SER A 241 2.94 -8.27 -8.29
N GLU A 242 1.78 -7.99 -7.71
CA GLU A 242 0.86 -9.00 -7.20
C GLU A 242 0.38 -9.94 -8.29
N LEU A 243 -0.02 -9.41 -9.46
CA LEU A 243 -0.48 -10.22 -10.58
C LEU A 243 0.62 -11.18 -11.03
N THR A 244 1.81 -10.65 -11.30
CA THR A 244 2.86 -11.37 -12.04
C THR A 244 3.83 -12.14 -11.16
N GLY A 245 4.01 -11.73 -9.90
CA GLY A 245 5.07 -12.21 -9.01
C GLY A 245 6.46 -11.63 -9.34
N LEU A 246 6.55 -10.61 -10.20
CA LEU A 246 7.76 -9.84 -10.46
C LEU A 246 7.73 -8.55 -9.66
N ASP A 247 8.86 -8.08 -9.14
CA ASP A 247 8.90 -6.87 -8.31
C ASP A 247 8.98 -5.61 -9.20
N PHE A 248 7.86 -4.90 -9.34
CA PHE A 248 7.78 -3.58 -9.98
C PHE A 248 8.09 -2.48 -8.96
N PHE A 249 9.28 -2.51 -8.38
CA PHE A 249 9.75 -1.47 -7.48
C PHE A 249 10.24 -0.26 -8.29
N VAL A 250 9.44 0.79 -8.29
CA VAL A 250 9.64 1.98 -9.11
C VAL A 250 9.29 3.21 -8.30
N ASP A 251 10.20 4.18 -8.28
CA ASP A 251 9.93 5.50 -7.72
C ASP A 251 9.34 6.39 -8.82
N PHE A 252 8.11 6.86 -8.63
CA PHE A 252 7.43 7.70 -9.60
C PHE A 252 7.58 9.18 -9.30
N THR A 253 7.71 9.99 -10.34
CA THR A 253 7.55 11.45 -10.27
C THR A 253 6.64 11.91 -11.39
N GLU A 254 5.57 12.60 -11.04
CA GLU A 254 4.58 13.09 -11.98
C GLU A 254 4.77 14.58 -12.30
N ASN A 255 4.58 14.96 -13.56
CA ASN A 255 4.61 16.36 -13.99
C ASN A 255 3.67 16.58 -15.19
N ASP A 256 2.58 17.31 -14.96
CA ASP A 256 1.51 17.63 -15.93
C ASP A 256 0.98 16.40 -16.72
N ASN A 257 1.65 15.99 -17.79
CA ASN A 257 1.29 14.86 -18.67
C ASN A 257 2.38 13.77 -18.74
N ALA A 258 3.46 13.93 -17.97
CA ALA A 258 4.62 13.06 -17.97
C ALA A 258 4.77 12.31 -16.65
N ILE A 259 5.08 11.02 -16.74
CA ILE A 259 5.47 10.19 -15.60
C ILE A 259 6.94 9.79 -15.78
N TYR A 260 7.76 10.09 -14.79
CA TYR A 260 9.12 9.57 -14.68
C TYR A 260 9.08 8.37 -13.73
N ALA A 261 9.56 7.23 -14.21
CA ALA A 261 9.53 5.95 -13.52
C ALA A 261 10.98 5.48 -13.32
N ASP A 262 11.53 5.74 -12.13
CA ASP A 262 12.89 5.36 -11.76
C ASP A 262 12.89 3.95 -11.16
N TRP A 263 13.44 2.99 -11.89
CA TRP A 263 13.45 1.59 -11.47
C TRP A 263 14.48 1.38 -10.37
N SER A 264 14.01 0.86 -9.23
CA SER A 264 14.87 0.51 -8.10
C SER A 264 15.87 -0.57 -8.50
N PRO A 265 17.11 -0.54 -7.97
CA PRO A 265 18.07 -1.63 -8.15
C PRO A 265 17.59 -2.97 -7.61
N ASP A 266 16.62 -2.96 -6.69
CA ASP A 266 16.01 -4.17 -6.11
C ASP A 266 14.82 -4.69 -6.95
N SER A 267 14.38 -3.97 -7.99
CA SER A 267 13.32 -4.43 -8.89
C SER A 267 13.75 -5.68 -9.66
N THR A 268 12.81 -6.56 -10.01
CA THR A 268 13.13 -7.74 -10.84
C THR A 268 13.66 -7.35 -12.22
N LEU A 269 13.31 -6.16 -12.72
CA LEU A 269 13.82 -5.63 -13.98
C LEU A 269 15.35 -5.48 -13.94
N VAL A 270 15.86 -4.88 -12.87
CA VAL A 270 17.28 -4.56 -12.69
C VAL A 270 18.03 -5.74 -12.05
N ALA A 271 17.55 -6.25 -10.93
CA ALA A 271 18.17 -7.34 -10.16
C ALA A 271 18.06 -8.72 -10.82
N ASN A 272 17.14 -8.89 -11.78
CA ASN A 272 16.79 -10.18 -12.39
C ASN A 272 16.14 -11.17 -11.39
N LEU A 273 15.70 -12.34 -11.87
CA LEU A 273 14.94 -13.31 -11.07
C LEU A 273 15.77 -14.06 -10.02
N ASP A 274 17.09 -14.12 -10.16
CA ASP A 274 17.95 -15.01 -9.37
C ASP A 274 17.36 -16.44 -9.31
N ASP A 275 17.35 -17.10 -8.14
CA ASP A 275 16.80 -18.45 -7.94
C ASP A 275 15.29 -18.48 -7.58
N ARG A 276 14.54 -17.40 -7.85
CA ARG A 276 13.13 -17.27 -7.44
C ARG A 276 12.18 -18.19 -8.22
N GLU A 277 11.20 -18.72 -7.51
CA GLU A 277 10.09 -19.47 -8.12
C GLU A 277 9.13 -18.52 -8.84
N GLN A 278 8.84 -18.82 -10.11
CA GLN A 278 7.97 -18.00 -10.96
C GLN A 278 6.54 -18.55 -10.96
N LYS A 279 5.55 -17.66 -11.09
CA LYS A 279 4.15 -18.07 -11.32
C LYS A 279 4.01 -18.74 -12.69
N GLU A 280 3.21 -19.81 -12.76
CA GLU A 280 3.05 -20.61 -13.99
C GLU A 280 2.57 -19.78 -15.20
N GLU A 281 1.69 -18.80 -14.98
CA GLU A 281 1.18 -17.91 -16.04
C GLU A 281 2.19 -16.83 -16.47
N PHE A 282 3.15 -16.50 -15.60
CA PHE A 282 4.15 -15.45 -15.79
C PHE A 282 5.58 -16.01 -15.77
N PHE A 283 5.76 -17.11 -16.50
CA PHE A 283 7.03 -17.81 -16.58
C PHE A 283 7.89 -17.31 -17.74
N PHE A 284 9.14 -16.94 -17.44
CA PHE A 284 10.13 -16.46 -18.39
C PHE A 284 11.34 -17.40 -18.45
N PHE A 285 11.83 -17.62 -19.67
CA PHE A 285 13.02 -18.45 -19.94
C PHE A 285 14.32 -17.64 -19.95
N ASP A 286 14.22 -16.32 -20.14
CA ASP A 286 15.35 -15.40 -20.26
C ASP A 286 14.99 -14.01 -19.72
N ALA A 287 16.02 -13.30 -19.25
CA ALA A 287 15.87 -11.98 -18.65
C ALA A 287 15.43 -10.92 -19.67
N ASP A 288 15.78 -11.08 -20.95
CA ASP A 288 15.42 -10.13 -22.01
C ASP A 288 13.90 -10.06 -22.21
N SER A 289 13.26 -11.23 -22.37
CA SER A 289 11.82 -11.33 -22.55
C SER A 289 11.07 -10.82 -21.32
N MET A 290 11.59 -11.11 -20.12
CA MET A 290 11.04 -10.60 -18.86
C MET A 290 11.17 -9.08 -18.75
N ARG A 291 12.32 -8.50 -19.11
CA ARG A 291 12.55 -7.05 -19.03
C ARG A 291 11.63 -6.29 -19.96
N TRP A 292 11.49 -6.75 -21.21
CA TRP A 292 10.52 -6.17 -22.14
C TRP A 292 9.09 -6.30 -21.65
N PHE A 293 8.73 -7.48 -21.10
CA PHE A 293 7.43 -7.68 -20.49
C PHE A 293 7.16 -6.68 -19.37
N MET A 294 8.11 -6.49 -18.43
CA MET A 294 7.93 -5.56 -17.31
C MET A 294 7.77 -4.13 -17.80
N MET A 295 8.64 -3.66 -18.71
CA MET A 295 8.57 -2.30 -19.24
C MET A 295 7.27 -2.06 -20.04
N ASP A 296 6.89 -2.96 -20.94
CA ASP A 296 5.67 -2.77 -21.76
C ASP A 296 4.39 -2.88 -20.92
N SER A 297 4.38 -3.77 -19.92
CA SER A 297 3.23 -3.95 -19.03
C SER A 297 3.00 -2.70 -18.18
N LEU A 298 4.06 -2.16 -17.56
CA LEU A 298 3.96 -0.93 -16.79
C LEU A 298 3.57 0.25 -17.69
N TRP A 299 4.23 0.41 -18.84
CA TRP A 299 3.99 1.51 -19.77
C TRP A 299 2.53 1.61 -20.20
N MET A 300 1.96 0.50 -20.67
CA MET A 300 0.57 0.50 -21.15
C MET A 300 -0.41 0.66 -20.00
N THR A 301 -0.12 0.06 -18.85
CA THR A 301 -0.96 0.18 -17.65
C THR A 301 -1.04 1.64 -17.17
N LEU A 302 0.09 2.33 -17.04
CA LEU A 302 0.11 3.75 -16.66
C LEU A 302 -0.61 4.62 -17.69
N LYS A 303 -0.30 4.41 -18.97
CA LYS A 303 -0.88 5.19 -20.08
C LYS A 303 -2.40 5.11 -20.14
N GLU A 304 -2.95 3.89 -20.10
CA GLU A 304 -4.38 3.68 -20.31
C GLU A 304 -5.22 4.03 -19.07
N ASN A 305 -4.67 3.86 -17.85
CA ASN A 305 -5.40 4.17 -16.62
C ASN A 305 -5.27 5.63 -16.19
N LEU A 306 -4.09 6.23 -16.32
CA LEU A 306 -3.81 7.59 -15.84
C LEU A 306 -3.85 8.64 -16.94
N GLY A 307 -3.93 8.22 -18.22
CA GLY A 307 -3.89 9.15 -19.36
C GLY A 307 -2.51 9.79 -19.58
N ALA A 308 -1.44 9.21 -19.02
CA ALA A 308 -0.08 9.70 -19.19
C ALA A 308 0.35 9.59 -20.66
N GLU A 309 0.70 10.73 -21.27
CA GLU A 309 1.11 10.78 -22.68
C GLU A 309 2.58 10.42 -22.85
N ASP A 310 3.43 10.88 -21.92
CA ASP A 310 4.87 10.67 -21.93
C ASP A 310 5.30 9.91 -20.66
N ILE A 311 5.88 8.73 -20.82
CA ILE A 311 6.41 7.93 -19.70
C ILE A 311 7.90 7.74 -19.92
N TYR A 312 8.75 8.13 -18.98
CA TYR A 312 10.20 8.01 -19.09
C TYR A 312 10.70 6.96 -18.11
N TYR A 313 11.60 6.08 -18.56
CA TYR A 313 12.24 5.10 -17.68
C TYR A 313 13.67 5.49 -17.35
N THR A 314 13.99 5.45 -16.07
CA THR A 314 15.31 5.73 -15.52
C THR A 314 15.71 4.69 -14.48
N MET A 315 16.94 4.78 -13.98
CA MET A 315 17.44 4.03 -12.83
C MET A 315 18.44 4.88 -12.04
N ASP A 316 18.80 4.46 -10.83
CA ASP A 316 19.83 5.09 -9.99
C ASP A 316 19.62 6.61 -9.82
N GLY A 317 18.37 7.05 -9.65
CA GLY A 317 18.02 8.46 -9.45
C GLY A 317 18.14 9.31 -10.71
N GLY A 318 17.63 8.80 -11.84
CA GLY A 318 17.44 9.52 -13.09
C GLY A 318 18.46 9.23 -14.20
N GLN A 319 19.34 8.23 -14.03
CA GLN A 319 20.23 7.78 -15.10
C GLN A 319 19.47 7.02 -16.19
N GLU A 320 20.09 6.90 -17.37
CA GLU A 320 19.55 6.04 -18.43
C GLU A 320 19.43 4.60 -17.93
N LEU A 321 18.30 3.95 -18.21
CA LEU A 321 18.12 2.56 -17.85
C LEU A 321 18.94 1.69 -18.83
N GLU A 322 20.04 1.14 -18.34
CA GLU A 322 21.03 0.39 -19.13
C GLU A 322 21.15 -1.07 -18.66
N PHE A 323 21.22 -1.98 -19.63
CA PHE A 323 21.46 -3.41 -19.38
C PHE A 323 22.70 -3.88 -20.15
N GLU A 324 23.44 -4.84 -19.58
CA GLU A 324 24.59 -5.47 -20.26
C GLU A 324 24.19 -6.05 -21.62
N TYR A 325 23.01 -6.66 -21.67
CA TYR A 325 22.38 -7.13 -22.88
C TYR A 325 20.86 -6.97 -22.77
N LEU A 326 20.27 -6.41 -23.83
CA LEU A 326 18.85 -6.34 -24.06
C LEU A 326 18.66 -6.29 -25.59
N TYR A 327 17.96 -7.27 -26.15
CA TYR A 327 17.71 -7.32 -27.59
C TYR A 327 16.96 -6.07 -28.07
N ALA A 328 17.35 -5.53 -29.23
CA ALA A 328 16.92 -4.26 -29.86
C ALA A 328 17.61 -2.97 -29.37
N THR A 329 17.96 -2.87 -28.09
CA THR A 329 18.77 -1.77 -27.53
C THR A 329 19.28 -2.17 -26.15
N ASN A 330 20.49 -1.75 -25.78
CA ASN A 330 21.02 -1.95 -24.43
C ASN A 330 20.72 -0.78 -23.48
N ILE A 331 20.22 0.34 -24.02
CA ILE A 331 19.93 1.57 -23.28
C ILE A 331 18.51 2.03 -23.62
N ILE A 332 17.75 2.38 -22.59
CA ILE A 332 16.51 3.15 -22.68
C ILE A 332 16.85 4.60 -22.28
N PRO A 333 16.78 5.57 -23.22
CA PRO A 333 17.16 6.95 -22.94
C PRO A 333 16.23 7.61 -21.91
N SER A 334 16.80 8.34 -20.97
CA SER A 334 16.05 9.06 -19.92
C SER A 334 15.34 10.33 -20.43
N ASP A 335 15.70 10.80 -21.62
CA ASP A 335 15.14 12.01 -22.25
C ASP A 335 14.17 11.71 -23.41
N PHE A 336 13.79 10.45 -23.59
CA PHE A 336 12.87 10.01 -24.64
C PHE A 336 11.69 9.23 -24.05
N PRO A 337 10.43 9.64 -24.27
CA PRO A 337 9.27 8.88 -23.81
C PRO A 337 9.33 7.44 -24.32
N TYR A 338 9.16 6.49 -23.41
CA TYR A 338 9.19 5.08 -23.69
C TYR A 338 8.09 4.73 -24.71
N PRO A 339 8.46 4.25 -25.90
CA PRO A 339 7.54 4.04 -27.02
C PRO A 339 7.00 2.60 -27.12
N GLY A 340 7.37 1.73 -26.18
CA GLY A 340 7.11 0.29 -26.22
C GLY A 340 8.15 -0.50 -27.03
N TYR A 341 8.30 -1.79 -26.73
CA TYR A 341 9.22 -2.71 -27.40
C TYR A 341 9.13 -2.68 -28.93
N MET A 342 7.92 -2.63 -29.50
CA MET A 342 7.71 -2.66 -30.95
C MET A 342 8.39 -1.51 -31.68
N PHE A 343 8.54 -0.35 -31.04
CA PHE A 343 9.30 0.75 -31.61
C PHE A 343 10.79 0.41 -31.66
N PHE A 344 11.38 -0.05 -30.56
CA PHE A 344 12.80 -0.42 -30.54
C PHE A 344 13.11 -1.52 -31.55
N LYS A 345 12.24 -2.54 -31.62
CA LYS A 345 12.31 -3.60 -32.61
C LYS A 345 12.28 -3.08 -34.04
N ALA A 346 11.37 -2.16 -34.36
CA ALA A 346 11.25 -1.58 -35.71
C ALA A 346 12.45 -0.69 -36.10
N HIS A 347 13.21 -0.19 -35.12
CA HIS A 347 14.34 0.70 -35.34
C HIS A 347 15.71 0.02 -35.15
N MET A 348 15.74 -1.30 -34.92
CA MET A 348 16.98 -2.09 -34.86
C MET A 348 17.82 -1.92 -36.14
N ASP A 349 17.17 -1.91 -37.31
CA ASP A 349 17.83 -1.85 -38.62
C ASP A 349 18.43 -0.47 -38.95
N ASN A 350 18.17 0.57 -38.14
CA ASN A 350 18.79 1.89 -38.29
C ASN A 350 20.04 2.08 -37.40
N LYS A 351 20.35 1.13 -36.51
CA LYS A 351 21.67 1.00 -35.91
C LYS A 351 22.44 0.02 -36.81
N GLY A 352 23.17 0.61 -37.76
CA GLY A 352 23.71 -0.06 -38.93
C GLY A 352 24.25 -1.47 -38.68
N GLU A 353 23.99 -2.36 -39.65
CA GLU A 353 24.75 -3.58 -39.85
C GLU A 353 26.23 -3.29 -39.61
N LEU A 354 26.77 -3.77 -38.49
CA LEU A 354 28.16 -4.17 -38.47
C LEU A 354 28.23 -5.39 -39.38
N THR A 355 28.39 -5.12 -40.66
CA THR A 355 28.72 -6.16 -41.64
C THR A 355 30.01 -6.84 -41.18
N ASP A 356 30.12 -8.14 -41.42
CA ASP A 356 31.29 -8.99 -41.13
C ASP A 356 32.64 -8.49 -41.71
N GLU A 357 32.71 -7.30 -42.31
CA GLU A 357 33.94 -6.64 -42.75
C GLU A 357 34.74 -5.97 -41.61
N ASP A 358 34.15 -5.75 -40.42
CA ASP A 358 34.89 -5.15 -39.28
C ASP A 358 35.61 -6.20 -38.39
N ILE A 359 35.54 -7.49 -38.74
CA ILE A 359 36.30 -8.58 -38.08
C ILE A 359 37.25 -9.26 -39.09
N SER A 360 38.29 -8.55 -39.52
CA SER A 360 39.58 -9.11 -39.94
C SER A 360 40.60 -7.97 -39.94
N ASP A 361 41.81 -7.99 -39.37
CA ASP A 361 42.72 -9.00 -38.83
C ASP A 361 43.83 -8.18 -38.12
N PRO A 362 44.22 -8.43 -36.85
CA PRO A 362 45.35 -7.73 -36.25
C PRO A 362 46.64 -8.46 -36.61
N GLY A 363 47.09 -8.31 -37.86
CA GLY A 363 48.28 -9.02 -38.32
C GLY A 363 48.77 -8.59 -39.69
N ASP A 364 49.50 -7.48 -39.79
CA ASP A 364 50.94 -7.62 -40.01
C ASP A 364 51.71 -6.30 -39.83
N SER A 365 52.95 -6.53 -39.44
CA SER A 365 54.02 -5.62 -39.06
C SER A 365 54.54 -4.70 -40.19
N ALA A 366 55.01 -3.52 -39.74
CA ALA A 366 55.81 -2.46 -40.40
C ALA A 366 56.90 -2.91 -41.40
N PRO A 367 57.52 -2.02 -42.23
CA PRO A 367 57.55 -0.54 -42.16
C PRO A 367 57.14 0.24 -43.42
#